data_AF-A0A0D1ZBZ1-F1
#
_entry.id   AF-A0A0D1ZBZ1-F1
#
_cell.length_a   1.000
_cell.length_b   1.000
_cell.length_c   1.000
_cell.angle_alpha   90.00
_cell.angle_beta   90.00
_cell.angle_gamma   90.00
#
_symmetry.space_group_name_H-M   'P 1'
#
loop_
_entity.id
_entity.type
_entity.pdbx_description
1 polymer ?
#
loop_
_entity_poly.entity_id
_entity_poly.type
_entity_poly.pdbx_seq_one_letter_code
_entity_poly.pdbx_strand_id
1 'polypeptide(L)'
;MSHSKRNTSLAFFTSHERSLLRSSWGTQTTRLTRDSFLPFGYCRLCLGYANSPVACGEGNKEAHLFCRECALNDLMAQRKEIKRLEREAEMREREEREEKAREEEESRKRELERFERTAMGFADDGIESTGKKRKREAEELHAHSSELQRNGEGSEKNKKTKSSEASFWVPGSDSLSASNTTTSKSKQQKLHPLCPASTPEDKHGYSLKSLITVNFAEIEPENRAGGGKADEPTRVCPSCKKALTNTSRPMLGTADGCGHVICGACADLFLVGTRSNGVSSKRGDTTNPSILCYVCEADLSGPSPGAGDSHDKGGKDKKQKHKEGKHSSRKVGRLVEISCEGTGFAGGGSNVAKREGVAFQC
;
A
#
# COMPACT_ATOMS: atom_id res chain seq x y z
N MET A 1 -42.81 33.59 -24.95
CA MET A 1 -41.39 33.53 -24.57
C MET A 1 -40.95 32.07 -24.57
N SER A 2 -40.18 31.64 -25.57
CA SER A 2 -39.80 30.23 -25.75
C SER A 2 -38.81 29.78 -24.68
N HIS A 3 -39.23 28.79 -23.89
CA HIS A 3 -38.47 28.21 -22.78
C HIS A 3 -37.35 27.24 -23.22
N SER A 4 -37.12 27.09 -24.53
CA SER A 4 -36.30 26.02 -25.16
C SER A 4 -34.80 26.32 -25.28
N LYS A 5 -34.33 27.45 -24.75
CA LYS A 5 -32.90 27.85 -24.75
C LYS A 5 -32.31 27.85 -23.35
N ARG A 6 -32.85 27.04 -22.44
CA ARG A 6 -32.21 26.84 -21.13
C ARG A 6 -31.10 25.80 -21.29
N ASN A 7 -30.03 25.99 -20.55
CA ASN A 7 -28.83 25.16 -20.60
C ASN A 7 -29.14 23.66 -20.32
N THR A 8 -30.28 23.36 -19.68
CA THR A 8 -30.75 22.01 -19.36
C THR A 8 -31.78 21.42 -20.34
N SER A 9 -32.18 22.14 -21.40
CA SER A 9 -33.22 21.66 -22.32
C SER A 9 -32.69 20.91 -23.55
N LEU A 10 -31.36 20.83 -23.73
CA LEU A 10 -30.73 20.07 -24.81
C LEU A 10 -30.21 18.73 -24.28
N ALA A 11 -30.43 17.65 -25.03
CA ALA A 11 -29.91 16.32 -24.72
C ALA A 11 -28.39 16.18 -24.97
N PHE A 12 -27.74 17.25 -25.45
CA PHE A 12 -26.31 17.31 -25.69
C PHE A 12 -25.73 18.59 -25.11
N PHE A 13 -24.55 18.50 -24.51
CA PHE A 13 -23.81 19.68 -24.08
C PHE A 13 -23.27 20.46 -25.28
N THR A 14 -23.49 21.77 -25.27
CA THR A 14 -22.89 22.70 -26.23
C THR A 14 -21.37 22.79 -26.02
N SER A 15 -20.63 23.28 -27.02
CA SER A 15 -19.17 23.43 -26.90
C SER A 15 -18.76 24.31 -25.71
N HIS A 16 -19.52 25.37 -25.43
CA HIS A 16 -19.28 26.26 -24.30
C HIS A 16 -19.49 25.56 -22.95
N GLU A 17 -20.57 24.78 -22.82
CA GLU A 17 -20.83 23.96 -21.63
C GLU A 17 -19.76 22.90 -21.43
N ARG A 18 -19.34 22.21 -22.50
CA ARG A 18 -18.23 21.24 -22.42
C ARG A 18 -16.93 21.91 -21.95
N SER A 19 -16.67 23.15 -22.35
CA SER A 19 -15.50 23.90 -21.88
C SER A 19 -15.58 24.26 -20.40
N LEU A 20 -16.76 24.65 -19.91
CA LEU A 20 -16.97 24.92 -18.48
C LEU A 20 -16.82 23.63 -17.66
N LEU A 21 -17.42 22.54 -18.13
CA LEU A 21 -17.33 21.23 -17.48
C LEU A 21 -15.89 20.69 -17.48
N ARG A 22 -15.09 20.94 -18.52
CA ARG A 22 -13.69 20.50 -18.59
C ARG A 22 -12.82 21.08 -17.46
N SER A 23 -13.20 22.24 -16.92
CA SER A 23 -12.49 22.89 -15.81
C SER A 23 -12.89 22.36 -14.41
N SER A 24 -14.03 21.69 -14.28
CA SER A 24 -14.57 21.23 -12.99
C SER A 24 -14.79 19.72 -12.90
N TRP A 25 -14.98 19.02 -14.01
CA TRP A 25 -15.26 17.59 -14.10
C TRP A 25 -14.44 16.88 -15.17
N GLY A 26 -14.23 15.58 -14.96
CA GLY A 26 -13.43 14.73 -15.83
C GLY A 26 -11.92 14.82 -15.59
N THR A 27 -11.16 14.05 -16.36
CA THR A 27 -9.70 13.99 -16.24
C THR A 27 -9.08 15.27 -16.79
N GLN A 28 -8.34 15.99 -15.94
CA GLN A 28 -7.61 17.19 -16.33
C GLN A 28 -6.14 16.88 -16.55
N THR A 29 -5.59 17.37 -17.65
CA THR A 29 -4.15 17.27 -17.95
C THR A 29 -3.58 18.66 -18.19
N THR A 30 -2.49 18.98 -17.49
CA THR A 30 -1.79 20.26 -17.64
C THR A 30 -0.30 20.00 -17.84
N ARG A 31 0.30 20.71 -18.79
CA ARG A 31 1.75 20.67 -18.98
C ARG A 31 2.43 21.55 -17.92
N LEU A 32 3.34 20.96 -17.16
CA LEU A 32 4.11 21.63 -16.12
C LEU A 32 5.29 22.38 -16.74
N THR A 33 5.51 23.61 -16.28
CA THR A 33 6.66 24.43 -16.67
C THR A 33 7.81 24.20 -15.68
N ARG A 34 9.01 24.72 -16.01
CA ARG A 34 10.21 24.62 -15.15
C ARG A 34 9.95 25.06 -13.71
N ASP A 35 9.13 26.09 -13.51
CA ASP A 35 8.82 26.64 -12.18
C ASP A 35 7.96 25.71 -11.32
N SER A 36 7.36 24.68 -11.92
CA SER A 36 6.63 23.65 -11.19
C SER A 36 7.55 22.59 -10.58
N PHE A 37 8.83 22.56 -10.98
CA PHE A 37 9.83 21.63 -10.50
C PHE A 37 10.69 22.26 -9.40
N LEU A 38 10.94 21.49 -8.35
CA LEU A 38 11.82 21.92 -7.27
C LEU A 38 13.27 21.86 -7.77
N PRO A 39 14.10 22.89 -7.52
CA PRO A 39 15.52 22.81 -7.84
C PRO A 39 16.21 21.67 -7.09
N PHE A 40 17.34 21.21 -7.62
CA PHE A 40 18.11 20.16 -6.97
C PHE A 40 18.54 20.59 -5.57
N GLY A 41 18.44 19.68 -4.60
CA GLY A 41 18.89 19.94 -3.25
C GLY A 41 17.87 20.64 -2.34
N TYR A 42 16.66 20.89 -2.82
CA TYR A 42 15.60 21.48 -2.02
C TYR A 42 14.81 20.41 -1.24
N CYS A 43 14.28 20.81 -0.08
CA CYS A 43 13.47 19.97 0.78
C CYS A 43 12.04 19.87 0.25
N ARG A 44 11.48 18.65 0.22
CA ARG A 44 10.10 18.39 -0.23
C ARG A 44 9.01 18.91 0.69
N LEU A 45 9.31 19.18 1.96
CA LEU A 45 8.35 19.65 2.95
C LEU A 45 8.30 21.18 3.02
N CYS A 46 9.45 21.84 3.18
CA CYS A 46 9.50 23.30 3.27
C CYS A 46 9.71 24.02 1.93
N LEU A 47 10.01 23.29 0.86
CA LEU A 47 10.26 23.82 -0.49
C LEU A 47 11.41 24.85 -0.58
N GLY A 48 12.27 24.91 0.45
CA GLY A 48 13.51 25.68 0.46
C GLY A 48 14.74 24.79 0.28
N TYR A 49 15.93 25.40 0.26
CA TYR A 49 17.18 24.64 0.26
C TYR A 49 17.27 23.72 1.48
N ALA A 50 17.64 22.46 1.28
CA ALA A 50 17.61 21.48 2.35
C ALA A 50 18.76 21.69 3.33
N ASN A 51 18.47 22.26 4.50
CA ASN A 51 19.43 22.42 5.60
C ASN A 51 19.58 21.11 6.37
N SER A 52 20.81 20.69 6.64
CA SER A 52 21.12 19.37 7.25
C SER A 52 20.30 18.25 6.58
N PRO A 53 20.54 18.00 5.28
CA PRO A 53 19.63 17.19 4.49
C PRO A 53 19.58 15.74 4.95
N VAL A 54 18.39 15.16 4.93
CA VAL A 54 18.12 13.74 5.20
C VAL A 54 17.29 13.16 4.07
N ALA A 55 17.41 11.85 3.85
CA ALA A 55 16.67 11.13 2.82
C ALA A 55 16.01 9.85 3.34
N CYS A 56 14.91 9.44 2.71
CA CYS A 56 14.25 8.17 3.00
C CYS A 56 15.02 6.97 2.39
N GLY A 57 15.36 5.97 3.20
CA GLY A 57 16.26 4.88 2.79
C GLY A 57 15.65 3.48 2.61
N GLU A 58 14.49 3.19 3.17
CA GLU A 58 13.96 1.82 3.23
C GLU A 58 13.02 1.52 2.05
N GLY A 59 13.29 0.44 1.30
CA GLY A 59 12.36 -0.13 0.31
C GLY A 59 12.21 0.62 -1.02
N ASN A 60 12.75 1.82 -1.15
CA ASN A 60 12.47 2.69 -2.30
C ASN A 60 13.44 2.50 -3.45
N LYS A 61 12.91 2.68 -4.67
CA LYS A 61 13.68 2.92 -5.89
C LYS A 61 14.36 4.28 -5.86
N GLU A 62 13.65 5.30 -5.38
CA GLU A 62 14.15 6.67 -5.29
C GLU A 62 14.12 7.22 -3.86
N ALA A 63 15.11 8.05 -3.53
CA ALA A 63 15.25 8.70 -2.24
C ALA A 63 14.77 10.15 -2.31
N HIS A 64 13.83 10.53 -1.45
CA HIS A 64 13.32 11.90 -1.36
C HIS A 64 14.10 12.71 -0.32
N LEU A 65 14.39 13.98 -0.64
CA LEU A 65 15.22 14.86 0.18
C LEU A 65 14.39 15.75 1.12
N PHE A 66 14.80 15.85 2.38
CA PHE A 66 14.16 16.65 3.40
C PHE A 66 15.17 17.40 4.27
N CYS A 67 14.78 18.52 4.88
CA CYS A 67 15.50 19.04 6.04
C CYS A 67 15.30 18.08 7.21
N ARG A 68 16.33 17.91 8.05
CA ARG A 68 16.24 17.06 9.25
C ARG A 68 15.07 17.48 10.15
N GLU A 69 14.90 18.77 10.41
CA GLU A 69 13.80 19.29 11.23
C GLU A 69 12.42 18.99 10.63
N CYS A 70 12.25 19.18 9.33
CA CYS A 70 10.97 18.97 8.65
C CYS A 70 10.58 17.48 8.69
N ALA A 71 11.54 16.58 8.42
CA ALA A 71 11.30 15.15 8.49
C ALA A 71 10.90 14.70 9.91
N LEU A 72 11.56 15.22 10.94
CA LEU A 72 11.24 14.90 12.34
C LEU A 72 9.85 15.42 12.75
N ASN A 73 9.53 16.66 12.40
CA ASN A 73 8.24 17.25 12.70
C ASN A 73 7.09 16.49 12.02
N ASP A 74 7.28 16.11 10.76
CA ASP A 74 6.30 15.32 10.02
C ASP A 74 6.12 13.91 10.62
N LEU A 75 7.21 13.22 10.97
CA LEU A 75 7.14 11.93 11.67
C LEU A 75 6.38 12.02 13.00
N MET A 76 6.56 13.11 13.76
CA MET A 76 5.81 13.34 14.99
C MET A 76 4.32 13.60 14.72
N ALA A 77 4.01 14.41 13.70
CA ALA A 77 2.64 14.70 13.29
C ALA A 77 1.91 13.42 12.85
N GLN A 78 2.55 12.62 12.00
CA GLN A 78 2.00 11.34 11.53
C GLN A 78 1.79 10.36 12.69
N ARG A 79 2.74 10.22 13.61
CA ARG A 79 2.57 9.34 14.78
C ARG A 79 1.43 9.80 15.70
N LYS A 80 1.25 11.11 15.88
CA LYS A 80 0.13 11.67 16.65
C LYS A 80 -1.20 11.35 15.99
N GLU A 81 -1.27 11.49 14.66
CA GLU A 81 -2.47 11.21 13.88
C GLU A 81 -2.79 9.72 13.85
N ILE A 82 -1.79 8.86 13.64
CA ILE A 82 -1.93 7.39 13.74
C ILE A 82 -2.52 7.02 15.11
N LYS A 83 -1.97 7.56 16.20
CA LYS A 83 -2.48 7.31 17.55
C LYS A 83 -3.92 7.84 17.75
N ARG A 84 -4.33 8.89 17.03
CA ARG A 84 -5.71 9.39 17.06
C ARG A 84 -6.64 8.39 16.36
N LEU A 85 -6.28 7.97 15.15
CA LEU A 85 -7.03 7.01 14.35
C LEU A 85 -7.13 5.64 15.03
N GLU A 86 -6.06 5.16 15.67
CA GLU A 86 -6.06 3.91 16.43
C GLU A 86 -7.06 3.94 17.59
N ARG A 87 -7.15 5.06 18.34
CA ARG A 87 -8.14 5.21 19.41
C ARG A 87 -9.57 5.28 18.89
N GLU A 88 -9.79 6.00 17.79
CA GLU A 88 -11.11 6.09 17.15
C GLU A 88 -11.56 4.72 16.62
N ALA A 89 -10.63 3.93 16.07
CA ALA A 89 -10.89 2.57 15.62
C ALA A 89 -11.18 1.62 16.80
N GLU A 90 -10.43 1.71 17.90
CA GLU A 90 -10.69 0.92 19.11
C GLU A 90 -12.07 1.21 19.71
N MET A 91 -12.47 2.48 19.78
CA MET A 91 -13.81 2.87 20.24
C MET A 91 -14.91 2.32 19.34
N ARG A 92 -14.76 2.45 18.02
CA ARG A 92 -15.72 1.90 17.05
C ARG A 92 -15.82 0.37 17.15
N GLU A 93 -14.70 -0.32 17.32
CA GLU A 93 -14.69 -1.78 17.49
C GLU A 93 -15.36 -2.20 18.81
N ARG A 94 -15.24 -1.40 19.87
CA ARG A 94 -15.95 -1.64 21.13
C ARG A 94 -17.46 -1.48 20.96
N GLU A 95 -17.91 -0.40 20.34
CA GLU A 95 -19.33 -0.15 20.07
C GLU A 95 -19.95 -1.26 19.20
N GLU A 96 -19.26 -1.67 18.13
CA GLU A 96 -19.70 -2.77 17.25
C GLU A 96 -19.77 -4.11 18.01
N ARG A 97 -18.85 -4.36 18.95
CA ARG A 97 -18.88 -5.58 19.78
C ARG A 97 -20.06 -5.57 20.76
N GLU A 98 -20.34 -4.42 21.37
CA GLU A 98 -21.49 -4.26 22.28
C GLU A 98 -22.82 -4.36 21.53
N GLU A 99 -22.91 -3.81 20.31
CA GLU A 99 -24.09 -3.95 19.44
C GLU A 99 -24.32 -5.40 19.00
N LYS A 100 -23.28 -6.10 18.52
CA LYS A 100 -23.38 -7.52 18.18
C LYS A 100 -23.82 -8.38 19.37
N ALA A 101 -23.31 -8.10 20.58
CA ALA A 101 -23.74 -8.83 21.77
C ALA A 101 -25.23 -8.60 22.08
N ARG A 102 -25.75 -7.37 21.89
CA ARG A 102 -27.18 -7.08 22.02
C ARG A 102 -28.01 -7.80 20.97
N GLU A 103 -27.58 -7.79 19.71
CA GLU A 103 -28.27 -8.51 18.62
C GLU A 103 -28.27 -10.03 18.82
N GLU A 104 -27.18 -10.60 19.34
CA GLU A 104 -27.07 -12.02 19.69
C GLU A 104 -28.01 -12.38 20.85
N GLU A 105 -28.14 -11.53 21.87
CA GLU A 105 -29.10 -11.73 22.95
C GLU A 105 -30.55 -11.64 22.47
N GLU A 106 -30.87 -10.63 21.64
CA GLU A 106 -32.20 -10.48 21.05
C GLU A 106 -32.57 -11.64 20.13
N SER A 107 -31.65 -12.10 19.29
CA SER A 107 -31.87 -13.26 18.41
C SER A 107 -32.07 -14.53 19.21
N ARG A 108 -31.25 -14.78 20.25
CA ARG A 108 -31.42 -15.91 21.16
C ARG A 108 -32.79 -15.88 21.86
N LYS A 109 -33.25 -14.70 22.30
CA LYS A 109 -34.57 -14.54 22.91
C LYS A 109 -35.69 -14.86 21.91
N ARG A 110 -35.61 -14.32 20.68
CA ARG A 110 -36.58 -14.61 19.60
C ARG A 110 -36.61 -16.09 19.23
N GLU A 111 -35.46 -16.77 19.25
CA GLU A 111 -35.36 -18.21 19.01
C GLU A 111 -36.04 -19.03 20.12
N LEU A 112 -35.82 -18.67 21.39
CA LEU A 112 -36.50 -19.28 22.53
C LEU A 112 -38.02 -19.06 22.46
N GLU A 113 -38.48 -17.84 22.20
CA GLU A 113 -39.91 -17.52 22.05
C GLU A 113 -40.55 -18.31 20.89
N ARG A 114 -39.84 -18.45 19.76
CA ARG A 114 -40.29 -19.26 18.63
C ARG A 114 -40.37 -20.75 19.00
N PHE A 115 -39.38 -21.26 19.72
CA PHE A 115 -39.35 -22.64 20.17
C PHE A 115 -40.50 -22.93 21.14
N GLU A 116 -40.70 -22.08 22.15
CA GLU A 116 -41.81 -22.20 23.12
C GLU A 116 -43.17 -22.18 22.43
N ARG A 117 -43.39 -21.25 21.49
CA ARG A 117 -44.62 -21.19 20.69
C ARG A 117 -44.87 -22.47 19.89
N THR A 118 -43.82 -23.04 19.29
CA THR A 118 -43.89 -24.29 18.53
C THR A 118 -44.19 -25.49 19.46
N ALA A 119 -43.56 -25.54 20.64
CA ALA A 119 -43.72 -26.63 21.61
C ALA A 119 -45.10 -26.61 22.31
N MET A 120 -45.68 -25.43 22.54
CA MET A 120 -47.03 -25.27 23.10
C MET A 120 -48.16 -25.59 22.12
N GLY A 121 -47.85 -26.09 20.91
CA GLY A 121 -48.85 -26.48 19.93
C GLY A 121 -49.49 -25.31 19.18
N PHE A 122 -49.03 -24.08 19.40
CA PHE A 122 -49.33 -22.94 18.53
C PHE A 122 -48.44 -23.02 17.29
N ALA A 123 -48.63 -24.08 16.50
CA ALA A 123 -48.26 -24.03 15.10
C ALA A 123 -49.05 -22.88 14.48
N ASP A 124 -48.35 -21.99 13.77
CA ASP A 124 -48.96 -21.04 12.86
C ASP A 124 -49.61 -21.85 11.73
N ASP A 125 -50.80 -22.38 12.02
CA ASP A 125 -51.71 -22.96 11.07
C ASP A 125 -52.72 -21.88 10.74
N GLY A 126 -52.35 -21.05 9.77
CA GLY A 126 -53.14 -19.90 9.39
C GLY A 126 -52.71 -19.27 8.08
N ILE A 127 -52.90 -19.96 6.95
CA ILE A 127 -53.85 -19.51 5.90
C ILE A 127 -53.99 -20.58 4.77
N GLU A 128 -55.23 -21.08 4.69
CA GLU A 128 -55.99 -21.64 3.54
C GLU A 128 -55.44 -22.89 2.80
N SER A 129 -56.18 -24.00 2.62
CA SER A 129 -57.63 -24.11 2.41
C SER A 129 -58.13 -25.57 2.53
N THR A 130 -59.29 -25.70 3.20
CA THR A 130 -60.38 -26.65 2.89
C THR A 130 -60.09 -28.16 2.79
N GLY A 131 -60.26 -28.84 3.93
CA GLY A 131 -61.36 -29.80 4.07
C GLY A 131 -61.08 -31.28 3.81
N LYS A 132 -61.12 -32.10 4.87
CA LYS A 132 -62.21 -33.06 5.11
C LYS A 132 -62.04 -33.83 6.41
N LYS A 133 -63.19 -34.10 7.00
CA LYS A 133 -63.45 -34.78 8.27
C LYS A 133 -63.29 -36.31 8.19
N ARG A 134 -63.00 -36.92 9.36
CA ARG A 134 -63.19 -38.34 9.78
C ARG A 134 -62.15 -39.30 9.18
N LYS A 135 -61.61 -40.32 9.86
CA LYS A 135 -62.20 -41.26 10.84
C LYS A 135 -61.05 -41.88 11.67
N ARG A 136 -61.33 -42.14 12.95
CA ARG A 136 -60.51 -42.88 13.91
C ARG A 136 -60.48 -44.37 13.52
N GLU A 137 -59.31 -44.99 13.41
CA GLU A 137 -59.13 -46.43 13.65
C GLU A 137 -57.67 -46.73 13.98
N ALA A 138 -57.50 -47.62 14.95
CA ALA A 138 -56.25 -48.04 15.54
C ALA A 138 -55.68 -49.25 14.79
N GLU A 139 -54.40 -49.50 15.06
CA GLU A 139 -53.73 -50.81 15.06
C GLU A 139 -52.69 -51.08 13.95
N GLU A 140 -51.54 -51.51 14.47
CA GLU A 140 -50.42 -52.28 13.91
C GLU A 140 -49.53 -51.74 12.78
N LEU A 141 -48.39 -51.22 13.24
CA LEU A 141 -47.04 -51.56 12.80
C LEU A 141 -46.96 -52.86 11.97
N HIS A 142 -46.49 -52.77 10.73
CA HIS A 142 -45.44 -53.66 10.25
C HIS A 142 -44.67 -53.04 9.09
N ALA A 143 -43.37 -53.24 9.18
CA ALA A 143 -42.32 -52.64 8.39
C ALA A 143 -42.23 -53.20 6.96
N HIS A 144 -41.55 -52.40 6.14
CA HIS A 144 -40.48 -52.79 5.21
C HIS A 144 -40.80 -52.87 3.71
N SER A 145 -39.95 -52.13 2.97
CA SER A 145 -39.58 -52.25 1.54
C SER A 145 -40.69 -51.94 0.52
N SER A 146 -40.45 -51.32 -0.61
CA SER A 146 -39.24 -50.86 -1.31
C SER A 146 -39.75 -50.05 -2.50
N GLU A 147 -39.10 -48.91 -2.74
CA GLU A 147 -38.58 -48.45 -4.03
C GLU A 147 -39.35 -48.68 -5.35
N LEU A 148 -39.30 -47.61 -6.16
CA LEU A 148 -39.49 -47.51 -7.62
C LEU A 148 -40.93 -47.19 -8.07
N GLN A 149 -41.22 -46.22 -8.94
CA GLN A 149 -40.46 -45.12 -9.57
C GLN A 149 -41.46 -44.32 -10.43
N ARG A 150 -41.21 -43.00 -10.58
CA ARG A 150 -41.38 -42.16 -11.80
C ARG A 150 -42.32 -40.95 -11.77
N ASN A 151 -41.64 -39.82 -12.05
CA ASN A 151 -41.98 -38.68 -12.91
C ASN A 151 -42.71 -37.47 -12.30
N GLY A 152 -42.05 -36.31 -12.43
CA GLY A 152 -42.74 -35.02 -12.63
C GLY A 152 -42.17 -33.84 -11.83
N GLU A 153 -41.16 -33.19 -12.41
CA GLU A 153 -40.69 -31.80 -12.26
C GLU A 153 -41.45 -30.81 -11.34
N GLY A 154 -40.69 -30.02 -10.56
CA GLY A 154 -41.07 -28.63 -10.26
C GLY A 154 -40.71 -28.07 -8.87
N SER A 155 -39.68 -27.21 -8.82
CA SER A 155 -39.50 -26.08 -7.87
C SER A 155 -39.19 -26.40 -6.39
N GLU A 156 -37.89 -26.44 -6.10
CA GLU A 156 -37.28 -26.54 -4.77
C GLU A 156 -37.54 -25.31 -3.88
N LYS A 157 -38.26 -25.51 -2.77
CA LYS A 157 -38.18 -24.65 -1.57
C LYS A 157 -37.63 -25.49 -0.43
N ASN A 158 -36.30 -25.49 -0.27
CA ASN A 158 -35.65 -26.22 0.81
C ASN A 158 -35.72 -25.43 2.13
N LYS A 159 -36.58 -25.94 3.02
CA LYS A 159 -36.79 -25.51 4.41
C LYS A 159 -35.62 -26.06 5.23
N LYS A 160 -34.64 -25.20 5.56
CA LYS A 160 -33.50 -25.57 6.42
C LYS A 160 -33.98 -25.90 7.84
N THR A 161 -34.14 -27.18 8.13
CA THR A 161 -34.10 -27.74 9.49
C THR A 161 -32.63 -27.87 9.91
N LYS A 162 -32.07 -26.86 10.57
CA LYS A 162 -30.71 -26.92 11.11
C LYS A 162 -30.71 -27.48 12.53
N SER A 163 -30.65 -28.81 12.67
CA SER A 163 -30.07 -29.46 13.87
C SER A 163 -29.79 -30.96 13.72
N SER A 164 -29.51 -31.48 12.51
CA SER A 164 -29.08 -32.90 12.38
C SER A 164 -27.99 -33.15 11.34
N GLU A 165 -27.21 -32.15 10.95
CA GLU A 165 -26.09 -32.31 9.99
C GLU A 165 -24.78 -31.76 10.55
N ALA A 166 -24.37 -32.31 11.68
CA ALA A 166 -22.94 -32.40 12.00
C ALA A 166 -22.57 -33.89 12.13
N SER A 167 -22.93 -34.67 11.11
CA SER A 167 -22.50 -36.07 10.99
C SER A 167 -21.06 -36.11 10.47
N PHE A 168 -20.13 -35.86 11.39
CA PHE A 168 -18.67 -35.96 11.22
C PHE A 168 -18.17 -37.35 10.77
N TRP A 169 -19.05 -38.35 10.69
CA TRP A 169 -18.76 -39.73 10.31
C TRP A 169 -19.12 -40.08 8.86
N VAL A 170 -19.58 -39.12 8.05
CA VAL A 170 -19.83 -39.33 6.62
C VAL A 170 -18.66 -38.72 5.82
N PRO A 171 -17.80 -39.55 5.18
CA PRO A 171 -16.76 -39.05 4.29
C PRO A 171 -17.38 -38.19 3.18
N GLY A 172 -17.00 -36.90 3.11
CA GLY A 172 -17.47 -35.94 2.10
C GLY A 172 -18.10 -34.64 2.64
N SER A 173 -18.41 -34.55 3.95
CA SER A 173 -19.03 -33.35 4.55
C SER A 173 -18.08 -32.16 4.78
N ASP A 174 -16.77 -32.36 4.60
CA ASP A 174 -15.74 -31.31 4.74
C ASP A 174 -15.90 -30.18 3.71
N SER A 175 -16.58 -30.44 2.60
CA SER A 175 -16.78 -29.47 1.50
C SER A 175 -17.85 -28.40 1.79
N LEU A 176 -18.81 -28.66 2.69
CA LEU A 176 -19.95 -27.77 2.95
C LEU A 176 -19.82 -26.97 4.27
N SER A 177 -18.88 -27.34 5.15
CA SER A 177 -18.58 -26.56 6.37
C SER A 177 -17.50 -25.47 6.15
N ALA A 178 -16.85 -25.47 4.99
CA ALA A 178 -15.76 -24.54 4.66
C ALA A 178 -16.22 -23.11 4.27
N SER A 179 -17.52 -22.85 4.16
CA SER A 179 -18.07 -21.60 3.61
C SER A 179 -18.66 -20.63 4.63
N ASN A 180 -18.61 -20.93 5.95
CA ASN A 180 -19.16 -20.06 7.00
C ASN A 180 -18.17 -19.65 8.10
N THR A 181 -16.86 -19.71 7.85
CA THR A 181 -15.83 -19.21 8.77
C THR A 181 -14.88 -18.22 8.08
N THR A 182 -15.44 -17.24 7.37
CA THR A 182 -14.72 -16.03 6.98
C THR A 182 -15.13 -14.83 7.83
N THR A 183 -15.30 -15.00 9.14
CA THR A 183 -15.05 -13.89 10.07
C THR A 183 -13.53 -13.79 10.22
N SER A 184 -12.89 -13.26 9.18
CA SER A 184 -11.52 -12.80 9.27
C SER A 184 -11.49 -11.76 10.38
N LYS A 185 -10.97 -12.16 11.54
CA LYS A 185 -10.46 -11.22 12.54
C LYS A 185 -9.38 -10.40 11.82
N SER A 186 -9.79 -9.31 11.18
CA SER A 186 -8.87 -8.33 10.61
C SER A 186 -8.22 -7.68 11.82
N LYS A 187 -7.11 -8.28 12.29
CA LYS A 187 -6.18 -7.60 13.20
C LYS A 187 -5.94 -6.24 12.58
N GLN A 188 -6.37 -5.19 13.26
CA GLN A 188 -6.17 -3.80 12.82
C GLN A 188 -4.72 -3.67 12.35
N GLN A 189 -4.55 -3.34 11.07
CA GLN A 189 -3.23 -3.19 10.50
C GLN A 189 -2.58 -2.00 11.19
N LYS A 190 -1.47 -2.25 11.90
CA LYS A 190 -0.71 -1.18 12.56
C LYS A 190 -0.29 -0.18 11.51
N LEU A 191 -0.79 1.05 11.62
CA LEU A 191 -0.44 2.11 10.70
C LEU A 191 1.00 2.55 11.01
N HIS A 192 1.80 2.76 9.97
CA HIS A 192 3.16 3.26 10.10
C HIS A 192 3.28 4.59 9.36
N PRO A 193 4.12 5.53 9.84
CA PRO A 193 4.39 6.75 9.09
C PRO A 193 4.86 6.46 7.66
N LEU A 194 4.29 7.20 6.71
CA LEU A 194 4.52 7.11 5.26
C LEU A 194 5.26 8.35 4.78
N CYS A 195 6.16 8.20 3.82
CA CYS A 195 6.88 9.35 3.28
C CYS A 195 5.92 10.33 2.59
N PRO A 196 5.92 11.63 2.95
CA PRO A 196 5.04 12.64 2.36
C PRO A 196 5.25 12.86 0.86
N ALA A 197 6.44 12.54 0.37
CA ALA A 197 6.80 12.66 -1.04
C ALA A 197 6.55 11.37 -1.83
N SER A 198 6.06 10.30 -1.20
CA SER A 198 5.76 9.05 -1.90
C SER A 198 4.56 9.18 -2.82
N THR A 199 4.69 8.65 -4.04
CA THR A 199 3.60 8.53 -5.01
C THR A 199 2.76 7.29 -4.69
N PRO A 200 1.54 7.15 -5.27
CA PRO A 200 0.75 5.93 -5.10
C PRO A 200 1.46 4.65 -5.59
N GLU A 201 2.39 4.76 -6.53
CA GLU A 201 3.17 3.63 -7.05
C GLU A 201 4.36 3.25 -6.16
N ASP A 202 5.03 4.25 -5.55
CA ASP A 202 6.21 4.04 -4.69
C ASP A 202 5.93 4.42 -3.23
N LYS A 203 4.80 3.94 -2.69
CA LYS A 203 4.44 4.10 -1.28
C LYS A 203 5.44 3.38 -0.39
N HIS A 204 5.97 4.10 0.59
CA HIS A 204 6.91 3.53 1.53
C HIS A 204 6.81 4.15 2.91
N GLY A 205 7.09 3.32 3.91
CA GLY A 205 7.27 3.78 5.27
C GLY A 205 8.60 4.53 5.41
N TYR A 206 8.61 5.53 6.28
CA TYR A 206 9.87 6.11 6.73
C TYR A 206 9.83 6.33 8.24
N SER A 207 10.99 6.17 8.86
CA SER A 207 11.21 6.07 10.30
C SER A 207 12.50 6.81 10.64
N LEU A 208 12.64 7.22 11.90
CA LEU A 208 13.90 7.80 12.39
C LEU A 208 15.12 6.93 12.10
N LYS A 209 14.94 5.60 12.11
CA LYS A 209 16.02 4.65 11.83
C LYS A 209 16.30 4.46 10.34
N SER A 210 15.30 4.74 9.49
CA SER A 210 15.41 4.60 8.04
C SER A 210 15.85 5.91 7.36
N LEU A 211 15.93 7.01 8.12
CA LEU A 211 16.44 8.29 7.65
C LEU A 211 17.95 8.22 7.53
N ILE A 212 18.45 8.55 6.35
CA ILE A 212 19.87 8.61 6.04
C ILE A 212 20.26 10.08 6.02
N THR A 213 21.29 10.45 6.78
CA THR A 213 21.89 11.77 6.66
C THR A 213 22.58 11.90 5.32
N VAL A 214 22.30 12.97 4.58
CA VAL A 214 22.90 13.24 3.27
C VAL A 214 24.02 14.25 3.44
N ASN A 215 25.19 13.94 2.88
CA ASN A 215 26.38 14.77 2.90
C ASN A 215 26.71 15.18 1.46
N PHE A 216 26.41 16.43 1.13
CA PHE A 216 26.82 17.03 -0.14
C PHE A 216 28.23 17.58 -0.05
N ALA A 217 28.99 17.48 -1.14
CA ALA A 217 30.13 18.34 -1.35
C ALA A 217 29.63 19.67 -1.90
N GLU A 218 30.07 20.76 -1.31
CA GLU A 218 29.58 22.11 -1.61
C GLU A 218 30.76 23.01 -2.02
N ILE A 219 30.53 23.89 -2.99
CA ILE A 219 31.47 24.93 -3.40
C ILE A 219 30.80 26.28 -3.14
N GLU A 220 31.50 27.14 -2.40
CA GLU A 220 31.10 28.54 -2.18
C GLU A 220 31.22 29.32 -3.50
N PRO A 221 30.21 30.12 -3.89
CA PRO A 221 30.27 30.88 -5.13
C PRO A 221 31.31 32.02 -5.02
N GLU A 222 32.35 31.98 -5.87
CA GLU A 222 33.44 32.98 -5.87
C GLU A 222 33.04 34.36 -6.44
N ASN A 223 31.89 34.51 -7.11
CA ASN A 223 31.50 35.74 -7.82
C ASN A 223 30.17 36.35 -7.34
N ARG A 224 30.25 37.39 -6.50
CA ARG A 224 29.13 38.26 -6.08
C ARG A 224 28.70 39.28 -7.16
N ALA A 225 28.77 38.92 -8.44
CA ALA A 225 28.51 39.83 -9.55
C ALA A 225 27.46 39.23 -10.50
N GLY A 226 26.19 39.28 -10.07
CA GLY A 226 25.05 39.04 -10.96
C GLY A 226 23.88 38.32 -10.30
N GLY A 227 23.00 39.08 -9.63
CA GLY A 227 21.54 38.90 -9.51
C GLY A 227 20.89 37.53 -9.19
N GLY A 228 21.63 36.44 -9.02
CA GLY A 228 21.11 35.14 -8.56
C GLY A 228 21.06 35.08 -7.03
N LYS A 229 20.12 34.30 -6.47
CA LYS A 229 19.91 34.13 -5.02
C LYS A 229 21.25 33.86 -4.31
N ALA A 230 21.76 34.88 -3.62
CA ALA A 230 23.19 35.04 -3.30
C ALA A 230 23.68 34.32 -2.03
N ASP A 231 22.94 33.33 -1.52
CA ASP A 231 23.19 32.77 -0.17
C ASP A 231 23.21 31.23 -0.14
N GLU A 232 23.13 30.57 -1.30
CA GLU A 232 23.00 29.12 -1.39
C GLU A 232 24.27 28.49 -2.00
N PRO A 233 24.99 27.61 -1.28
CA PRO A 233 26.21 27.00 -1.79
C PRO A 233 25.88 26.00 -2.92
N THR A 234 26.76 25.91 -3.91
CA THR A 234 26.51 25.02 -5.06
C THR A 234 26.91 23.59 -4.70
N ARG A 235 25.95 22.65 -4.72
CA ARG A 235 26.20 21.22 -4.50
C ARG A 235 26.87 20.60 -5.71
N VAL A 236 28.00 19.92 -5.51
CA VAL A 236 28.82 19.32 -6.56
C VAL A 236 29.06 17.83 -6.32
N CYS A 237 29.38 17.11 -7.40
CA CYS A 237 29.84 15.74 -7.29
C CYS A 237 31.30 15.70 -6.80
N PRO A 238 31.63 14.94 -5.74
CA PRO A 238 33.01 14.79 -5.25
C PRO A 238 34.00 14.24 -6.28
N SER A 239 33.54 13.44 -7.24
CA SER A 239 34.40 12.80 -8.24
C SER A 239 34.74 13.72 -9.41
N CYS A 240 33.72 14.28 -10.08
CA CYS A 240 33.94 15.13 -11.26
C CYS A 240 33.89 16.64 -10.99
N LYS A 241 33.57 17.06 -9.76
CA LYS A 241 33.40 18.47 -9.33
C LYS A 241 32.35 19.25 -10.14
N LYS A 242 31.52 18.58 -10.94
CA LYS A 242 30.40 19.20 -11.65
C LYS A 242 29.24 19.48 -10.69
N ALA A 243 28.54 20.59 -10.91
CA ALA A 243 27.31 20.91 -10.18
C ALA A 243 26.25 19.81 -10.37
N LEU A 244 25.66 19.37 -9.26
CA LEU A 244 24.57 18.41 -9.26
C LEU A 244 23.27 19.13 -9.61
N THR A 245 22.57 18.59 -10.60
CA THR A 245 21.28 19.10 -11.09
C THR A 245 20.25 17.97 -11.14
N ASN A 246 18.98 18.31 -11.32
CA ASN A 246 17.90 17.34 -11.48
C ASN A 246 18.14 16.36 -12.65
N THR A 247 18.92 16.76 -13.66
CA THR A 247 19.25 15.93 -14.83
C THR A 247 20.52 15.09 -14.65
N SER A 248 21.27 15.32 -13.57
CA SER A 248 22.57 14.67 -13.34
C SER A 248 22.47 13.27 -12.73
N ARG A 249 21.24 12.76 -12.51
CA ARG A 249 20.91 11.48 -11.86
C ARG A 249 21.71 11.26 -10.57
N PRO A 250 21.54 12.12 -9.56
CA PRO A 250 22.34 12.08 -8.35
C PRO A 250 22.08 10.81 -7.54
N MET A 251 23.13 10.06 -7.24
CA MET A 251 23.10 8.78 -6.53
C MET A 251 23.61 8.94 -5.09
N LEU A 252 22.83 8.47 -4.13
CA LEU A 252 23.10 8.48 -2.68
C LEU A 252 23.59 7.11 -2.21
N GLY A 253 24.70 7.08 -1.48
CA GLY A 253 25.14 5.89 -0.74
C GLY A 253 24.43 5.76 0.61
N THR A 254 23.67 4.68 0.82
CA THR A 254 22.79 4.50 1.99
C THR A 254 23.39 3.69 3.13
N ALA A 255 24.69 3.39 3.12
CA ALA A 255 25.34 2.67 4.21
C ALA A 255 25.30 3.46 5.53
N ASP A 256 25.27 2.73 6.66
CA ASP A 256 25.30 3.35 7.99
C ASP A 256 26.54 4.24 8.16
N GLY A 257 26.35 5.53 8.42
CA GLY A 257 27.43 6.52 8.53
C GLY A 257 28.02 7.02 7.20
N CYS A 258 27.47 6.58 6.06
CA CYS A 258 27.68 7.20 4.76
C CYS A 258 26.71 8.38 4.57
N GLY A 259 26.23 8.61 3.34
CA GLY A 259 25.42 9.77 2.98
C GLY A 259 25.95 10.56 1.79
N HIS A 260 27.06 10.13 1.19
CA HIS A 260 27.68 10.87 0.09
C HIS A 260 26.86 10.77 -1.21
N VAL A 261 26.83 11.87 -1.96
CA VAL A 261 26.11 11.96 -3.24
C VAL A 261 27.08 12.18 -4.39
N ILE A 262 26.92 11.38 -5.44
CA ILE A 262 27.69 11.49 -6.70
C ILE A 262 26.73 11.60 -7.90
N CYS A 263 27.17 12.16 -9.02
CA CYS A 263 26.34 12.15 -10.23
C CYS A 263 26.27 10.75 -10.85
N GLY A 264 25.20 10.46 -11.60
CA GLY A 264 24.95 9.15 -12.20
C GLY A 264 26.07 8.71 -13.14
N ALA A 265 26.63 9.64 -13.92
CA ALA A 265 27.77 9.34 -14.80
C ALA A 265 28.98 8.81 -14.02
N CYS A 266 29.29 9.40 -12.85
CA CYS A 266 30.36 8.90 -11.99
C CYS A 266 29.99 7.57 -11.32
N ALA A 267 28.72 7.40 -10.90
CA ALA A 267 28.25 6.14 -10.35
C ALA A 267 28.40 4.98 -11.34
N ASP A 268 27.99 5.18 -12.59
CA ASP A 268 28.06 4.16 -13.63
C ASP A 268 29.52 3.79 -13.97
N LEU A 269 30.44 4.76 -13.95
CA LEU A 269 31.87 4.52 -14.20
C LEU A 269 32.57 3.78 -13.05
N PHE A 270 32.38 4.25 -11.81
CA PHE A 270 33.21 3.82 -10.68
C PHE A 270 32.57 2.73 -9.82
N LEU A 271 31.24 2.68 -9.77
CA LEU A 271 30.51 1.89 -8.75
C LEU A 271 29.80 0.68 -9.33
N VAL A 272 29.20 0.82 -10.51
CA VAL A 272 28.46 -0.28 -11.15
C VAL A 272 29.38 -1.12 -12.03
N GLY A 273 30.57 -0.61 -12.34
CA GLY A 273 31.50 -1.17 -13.30
C GLY A 273 30.91 -1.09 -14.70
N THR A 274 31.64 -0.50 -15.64
CA THR A 274 31.38 -0.76 -17.06
C THR A 274 31.24 -2.26 -17.25
N ARG A 275 30.06 -2.76 -17.63
CA ARG A 275 29.93 -4.01 -18.39
C ARG A 275 30.82 -3.81 -19.61
N SER A 276 32.09 -4.17 -19.47
CA SER A 276 33.08 -3.94 -20.51
C SER A 276 32.62 -4.72 -21.72
N ASN A 277 32.39 -3.96 -22.79
CA ASN A 277 32.39 -4.49 -24.13
C ASN A 277 33.64 -5.38 -24.29
N GLY A 278 33.42 -6.68 -24.47
CA GLY A 278 34.22 -7.52 -25.35
C GLY A 278 35.72 -7.69 -25.05
N VAL A 279 36.13 -7.97 -23.81
CA VAL A 279 37.35 -8.80 -23.60
C VAL A 279 37.06 -9.84 -22.53
N SER A 280 36.87 -11.07 -23.00
CA SER A 280 36.73 -12.28 -22.21
C SER A 280 38.02 -12.57 -21.44
N SER A 281 38.09 -12.16 -20.17
CA SER A 281 38.95 -12.83 -19.20
C SER A 281 38.11 -13.87 -18.47
N LYS A 282 38.19 -15.11 -18.97
CA LYS A 282 37.75 -16.31 -18.25
C LYS A 282 38.50 -16.38 -16.91
N ARG A 283 37.89 -15.91 -15.83
CA ARG A 283 38.06 -16.49 -14.50
C ARG A 283 36.69 -16.51 -13.84
N GLY A 284 36.17 -17.72 -13.66
CA GLY A 284 34.97 -17.95 -12.89
C GLY A 284 35.26 -17.60 -11.44
N ASP A 285 34.68 -16.50 -10.99
CA ASP A 285 34.40 -16.29 -9.58
C ASP A 285 33.01 -15.64 -9.52
N THR A 286 32.08 -16.33 -8.88
CA THR A 286 30.68 -15.92 -8.69
C THR A 286 30.58 -14.89 -7.57
N THR A 287 31.48 -13.91 -7.55
CA THR A 287 31.48 -12.82 -6.59
C THR A 287 30.76 -11.62 -7.21
N ASN A 288 29.61 -11.25 -6.63
CA ASN A 288 28.91 -10.02 -7.01
C ASN A 288 29.91 -8.85 -6.88
N PRO A 289 29.99 -7.94 -7.86
CA PRO A 289 30.92 -6.83 -7.79
C PRO A 289 30.67 -6.01 -6.53
N SER A 290 31.68 -5.86 -5.67
CA SER A 290 31.55 -5.08 -4.44
C SER A 290 31.50 -3.60 -4.78
N ILE A 291 30.38 -2.96 -4.49
CA ILE A 291 30.16 -1.53 -4.70
C ILE A 291 30.63 -0.80 -3.44
N LEU A 292 31.62 0.08 -3.56
CA LEU A 292 32.14 0.85 -2.41
C LEU A 292 31.90 2.34 -2.61
N CYS A 293 31.57 3.07 -1.55
CA CYS A 293 31.43 4.52 -1.62
C CYS A 293 32.74 5.17 -2.06
N TYR A 294 32.70 6.03 -3.08
CA TYR A 294 33.89 6.74 -3.59
C TYR A 294 34.60 7.61 -2.53
N VAL A 295 33.86 8.11 -1.53
CA VAL A 295 34.38 9.07 -0.54
C VAL A 295 34.85 8.40 0.74
N CYS A 296 34.11 7.42 1.25
CA CYS A 296 34.38 6.81 2.55
C CYS A 296 34.55 5.29 2.51
N GLU A 297 34.60 4.70 1.31
CA GLU A 297 34.81 3.25 1.08
C GLU A 297 33.78 2.35 1.78
N ALA A 298 32.66 2.91 2.24
CA ALA A 298 31.58 2.14 2.85
C ALA A 298 30.97 1.16 1.83
N ASP A 299 30.65 -0.04 2.28
CA ASP A 299 30.05 -1.08 1.44
C ASP A 299 28.60 -0.73 1.05
N LEU A 300 28.39 -0.58 -0.26
CA LEU A 300 27.14 -0.27 -0.94
C LEU A 300 26.62 -1.44 -1.79
N SER A 301 27.16 -2.66 -1.60
CA SER A 301 26.80 -3.87 -2.37
C SER A 301 25.45 -4.49 -1.96
N GLY A 302 24.65 -3.76 -1.20
CA GLY A 302 23.36 -4.21 -0.71
C GLY A 302 22.35 -4.43 -1.84
N PRO A 303 21.28 -5.20 -1.57
CA PRO A 303 20.32 -5.59 -2.59
C PRO A 303 19.69 -4.37 -3.29
N SER A 304 19.64 -4.42 -4.62
CA SER A 304 18.98 -3.41 -5.43
C SER A 304 17.45 -3.51 -5.31
N PRO A 305 16.71 -2.40 -5.42
CA PRO A 305 15.25 -2.40 -5.39
C PRO A 305 14.72 -3.02 -6.70
N GLY A 306 14.48 -4.34 -6.70
CA GLY A 306 13.96 -5.06 -7.86
C GLY A 306 14.40 -6.53 -7.97
N ALA A 307 15.38 -6.97 -7.17
CA ALA A 307 15.63 -8.40 -6.99
C ALA A 307 14.52 -8.96 -6.09
N GLY A 308 13.56 -9.66 -6.70
CA GLY A 308 12.44 -10.26 -5.99
C GLY A 308 12.90 -11.10 -4.81
N ASP A 309 12.17 -10.99 -3.70
CA ASP A 309 12.34 -11.81 -2.50
C ASP A 309 12.03 -13.27 -2.88
N SER A 310 13.04 -14.01 -3.35
CA SER A 310 12.95 -15.46 -3.48
C SER A 310 13.06 -16.04 -2.07
N HIS A 311 11.92 -16.08 -1.40
CA HIS A 311 11.75 -16.70 -0.10
C HIS A 311 11.90 -18.22 -0.24
N ASP A 312 13.12 -18.72 -0.41
CA ASP A 312 13.41 -20.16 -0.33
C ASP A 312 13.36 -20.60 1.13
N LYS A 313 12.22 -21.17 1.51
CA LYS A 313 12.06 -21.89 2.76
C LYS A 313 12.58 -23.32 2.55
N GLY A 314 13.84 -23.55 2.88
CA GLY A 314 14.42 -24.90 2.88
C GLY A 314 15.39 -25.13 4.04
N GLY A 315 15.00 -26.01 4.97
CA GLY A 315 15.97 -26.78 5.78
C GLY A 315 16.22 -26.31 7.21
N LYS A 316 15.53 -26.95 8.17
CA LYS A 316 15.97 -27.06 9.56
C LYS A 316 17.33 -27.78 9.59
N ASP A 317 18.34 -27.24 10.28
CA ASP A 317 19.09 -28.06 11.23
C ASP A 317 19.88 -27.28 12.30
N LYS A 318 20.05 -28.02 13.39
CA LYS A 318 20.53 -27.77 14.76
C LYS A 318 21.61 -26.71 15.02
N LYS A 319 21.24 -25.80 15.93
CA LYS A 319 21.96 -25.37 17.15
C LYS A 319 23.42 -25.87 17.30
N GLN A 320 24.38 -24.97 17.06
CA GLN A 320 25.62 -24.94 17.82
C GLN A 320 25.99 -23.51 18.20
N LYS A 321 26.18 -23.33 19.50
CA LYS A 321 26.41 -22.06 20.19
C LYS A 321 27.92 -21.83 20.20
N HIS A 322 28.45 -21.04 19.26
CA HIS A 322 29.77 -20.43 19.40
C HIS A 322 29.62 -18.94 19.71
N LYS A 323 30.24 -18.56 20.82
CA LYS A 323 30.21 -17.25 21.45
C LYS A 323 31.44 -16.50 20.92
N GLU A 324 31.27 -15.74 19.84
CA GLU A 324 32.29 -14.84 19.32
C GLU A 324 31.73 -13.42 19.21
N GLY A 325 32.64 -12.45 19.29
CA GLY A 325 32.42 -11.07 19.70
C GLY A 325 31.33 -10.32 18.94
N LYS A 326 30.66 -9.43 19.67
CA LYS A 326 29.60 -8.53 19.21
C LYS A 326 30.17 -7.42 18.33
N HIS A 327 30.73 -7.76 17.16
CA HIS A 327 30.89 -6.79 16.08
C HIS A 327 29.51 -6.56 15.47
N SER A 328 28.96 -5.37 15.71
CA SER A 328 27.75 -4.88 15.04
C SER A 328 27.89 -5.13 13.54
N SER A 329 27.10 -6.04 12.98
CA SER A 329 26.99 -6.20 11.53
C SER A 329 26.49 -4.87 10.97
N ARG A 330 27.41 -4.04 10.47
CA ARG A 330 27.07 -2.81 9.75
C ARG A 330 26.13 -3.23 8.63
N LYS A 331 24.93 -2.64 8.56
CA LYS A 331 24.03 -2.96 7.47
C LYS A 331 24.72 -2.55 6.17
N VAL A 332 24.81 -3.49 5.23
CA VAL A 332 25.33 -3.22 3.90
C VAL A 332 24.42 -2.16 3.26
N GLY A 333 24.99 -1.04 2.83
CA GLY A 333 24.25 0.03 2.16
C GLY A 333 23.91 -0.35 0.73
N ARG A 334 23.17 0.50 0.03
CA ARG A 334 22.96 0.41 -1.42
C ARG A 334 23.12 1.79 -2.04
N LEU A 335 23.18 1.82 -3.37
CA LEU A 335 23.17 3.06 -4.14
C LEU A 335 21.73 3.35 -4.59
N VAL A 336 21.19 4.52 -4.23
CA VAL A 336 19.80 4.92 -4.53
C VAL A 336 19.80 6.26 -5.25
N GLU A 337 19.00 6.39 -6.31
CA GLU A 337 18.82 7.67 -7.02
C GLU A 337 18.01 8.64 -6.16
N ILE A 338 18.45 9.90 -6.03
CA ILE A 338 17.69 10.93 -5.33
C ILE A 338 16.61 11.47 -6.27
N SER A 339 15.36 11.34 -5.87
CA SER A 339 14.21 11.83 -6.63
C SER A 339 14.23 13.35 -6.74
N CYS A 340 14.34 13.84 -7.96
CA CYS A 340 14.39 15.26 -8.29
C CYS A 340 13.05 15.79 -8.86
N GLU A 341 11.99 14.98 -8.83
CA GLU A 341 10.71 15.26 -9.52
C GLU A 341 9.82 16.25 -8.76
N GLY A 342 9.34 17.32 -9.40
CA GLY A 342 8.59 18.42 -8.76
C GLY A 342 7.33 18.00 -7.99
N THR A 343 6.95 18.81 -7.00
CA THR A 343 5.69 18.84 -6.20
C THR A 343 4.67 17.69 -6.33
N GLY A 344 5.05 16.40 -6.31
CA GLY A 344 4.14 15.24 -6.27
C GLY A 344 3.12 15.09 -7.42
N PHE A 345 2.99 16.07 -8.32
CA PHE A 345 2.04 16.08 -9.45
C PHE A 345 2.69 15.66 -10.77
N ALA A 346 4.02 15.80 -10.89
CA ALA A 346 4.82 15.20 -11.94
C ALA A 346 5.49 13.95 -11.37
N GLY A 347 4.89 12.78 -11.59
CA GLY A 347 5.58 11.50 -11.39
C GLY A 347 6.32 11.08 -12.66
N GLY A 348 7.50 10.48 -12.51
CA GLY A 348 8.26 9.78 -13.55
C GLY A 348 8.89 10.66 -14.63
N GLY A 349 9.28 11.90 -14.31
CA GLY A 349 9.91 12.84 -15.24
C GLY A 349 8.95 13.36 -16.31
N SER A 350 7.64 13.12 -16.14
CA SER A 350 6.62 13.58 -17.06
C SER A 350 6.31 15.05 -16.81
N ASN A 351 6.33 15.86 -17.88
CA ASN A 351 5.92 17.27 -17.81
C ASN A 351 4.39 17.42 -17.85
N VAL A 352 3.62 16.40 -17.49
CA VAL A 352 2.15 16.40 -17.58
C VAL A 352 1.57 15.95 -16.25
N ALA A 353 0.95 16.87 -15.51
CA ALA A 353 0.13 16.52 -14.37
C ALA A 353 -1.23 16.02 -14.85
N LYS A 354 -1.66 14.85 -14.39
CA LYS A 354 -2.99 14.29 -14.65
C LYS A 354 -3.77 14.23 -13.34
N ARG A 355 -4.89 14.93 -13.27
CA ARG A 355 -5.88 14.77 -12.20
C ARG A 355 -7.00 13.88 -12.74
N GLU A 356 -7.11 12.68 -12.20
CA GLU A 356 -8.24 11.80 -12.53
C GLU A 356 -9.51 12.35 -11.90
N GLY A 357 -10.50 12.66 -12.73
CA GLY A 357 -11.81 13.08 -12.29
C GLY A 357 -12.78 11.90 -12.30
N VAL A 358 -13.72 11.88 -11.36
CA VAL A 358 -14.83 10.94 -11.40
C VAL A 358 -15.77 11.39 -12.52
N ALA A 359 -15.82 10.63 -13.61
CA ALA A 359 -16.85 10.79 -14.62
C ALA A 359 -18.11 10.10 -14.10
N PHE A 360 -19.18 10.85 -13.86
CA PHE A 360 -20.49 10.26 -13.71
C PHE A 360 -20.89 9.71 -15.09
N GLN A 361 -20.93 8.39 -15.24
CA GLN A 361 -21.67 7.79 -16.34
C GLN A 361 -23.16 8.05 -16.04
N CYS A 362 -23.79 8.85 -16.90
CA CYS A 362 -25.23 9.07 -16.88
C CYS A 362 -25.95 7.89 -17.53
#